data_AF-A0A7W0U613-F1
#
_entry.id   AF-A0A7W0U613-F1
#
_cell.length_a   1.000
_cell.length_b   1.000
_cell.length_c   1.000
_cell.angle_alpha   90.00
_cell.angle_beta   90.00
_cell.angle_gamma   90.00
#
_symmetry.space_group_name_H-M   'P 1'
#
loop_
_entity.id
_entity.type
_entity.pdbx_description
1 polymer ?
#
loop_
_entity_poly.entity_id
_entity_poly.type
_entity_poly.pdbx_seq_one_letter_code
_entity_poly.pdbx_strand_id
1 'polypeptide(L)'
;MARALEDRGRHADGFPTALATMWTWVSRDLSEGDRVLADTLAPVLRRDPEDLRVQVCVGPPDHCVELLSRYAEAGCQRVYLWPLGDEPRQLELIADAVAPKLAPL
;
A
#
# COMPACT_ATOMS: atom_id res chain seq x y z
N MET A 1 2.67 8.89 17.96
CA MET A 1 2.07 7.65 18.47
C MET A 1 2.72 7.18 19.77
N ALA A 2 4.05 7.04 19.83
CA ALA A 2 4.78 6.62 21.04
C ALA A 2 4.38 7.37 22.32
N ARG A 3 4.43 8.71 22.30
CA ARG A 3 3.99 9.54 23.44
C ARG A 3 2.56 9.24 23.92
N ALA A 4 1.62 9.05 22.99
CA ALA A 4 0.23 8.76 23.34
C ALA A 4 0.01 7.35 23.91
N LEU A 5 0.94 6.41 23.64
CA LEU A 5 0.99 5.08 24.24
C LEU A 5 1.62 5.15 25.64
N GLU A 6 2.75 5.85 25.77
CA GLU A 6 3.45 6.07 27.03
C GLU A 6 2.57 6.80 28.06
N ASP A 7 1.85 7.84 27.64
CA ASP A 7 0.88 8.57 28.47
C ASP A 7 -0.25 7.66 29.01
N ARG A 8 -0.46 6.49 28.37
CA ARG A 8 -1.43 5.45 28.79
C ARG A 8 -0.76 4.25 29.45
N GLY A 9 0.52 4.33 29.80
CA GLY A 9 1.29 3.24 30.41
C GLY A 9 1.52 2.05 29.47
N ARG A 10 1.49 2.27 28.15
CA ARG A 10 1.76 1.24 27.13
C ARG A 10 3.17 1.44 26.59
N HIS A 11 3.93 0.35 26.45
CA HIS A 11 5.20 0.38 25.75
C HIS A 11 4.96 0.67 24.27
N ALA A 12 5.64 1.69 23.74
CA ALA A 12 5.63 2.00 22.31
C ALA A 12 6.37 0.93 21.50
N ASP A 13 7.45 0.39 22.09
CA ASP A 13 8.21 -0.72 21.52
C ASP A 13 7.35 -1.98 21.45
N GLY A 14 7.24 -2.53 20.25
CA GLY A 14 6.44 -3.74 19.99
C GLY A 14 4.94 -3.51 19.90
N PHE A 15 4.45 -2.26 19.89
CA PHE A 15 3.03 -2.01 19.61
C PHE A 15 2.74 -2.25 18.12
N PRO A 16 1.87 -3.22 17.75
CA PRO A 16 1.67 -3.58 16.36
C PRO A 16 0.99 -2.45 15.59
N THR A 17 1.60 -2.06 14.47
CA THR A 17 1.05 -1.07 13.54
C THR A 17 0.64 -1.76 12.25
N ALA A 18 -0.52 -1.38 11.73
CA ALA A 18 -0.97 -1.86 10.43
C ALA A 18 -1.56 -0.73 9.59
N LEU A 19 -1.18 -0.69 8.31
CA LEU A 19 -1.91 0.07 7.30
C LEU A 19 -3.10 -0.77 6.83
N ALA A 20 -4.30 -0.35 7.21
CA ALA A 20 -5.51 -1.16 7.05
C ALA A 20 -6.07 -1.20 5.62
N THR A 21 -5.74 -0.24 4.76
CA THR A 21 -6.35 -0.17 3.43
C THR A 21 -5.35 0.31 2.40
N MET A 22 -4.66 -0.65 1.77
CA MET A 22 -3.81 -0.39 0.60
C MET A 22 -4.57 -0.74 -0.67
N TRP A 23 -5.15 0.26 -1.33
CA TRP A 23 -5.75 0.08 -2.65
C TRP A 23 -4.72 -0.46 -3.62
N THR A 24 -5.07 -1.54 -4.34
CA THR A 24 -4.12 -2.34 -5.11
C THR A 24 -4.62 -2.61 -6.52
N TRP A 25 -3.78 -2.30 -7.51
CA TRP A 25 -3.89 -2.75 -8.89
C TRP A 25 -2.50 -2.76 -9.52
N VAL A 26 -1.87 -3.93 -9.54
CA VAL A 26 -0.53 -4.12 -10.09
C VAL A 26 -0.63 -4.38 -11.59
N SER A 27 -0.02 -3.52 -12.40
CA SER A 27 0.13 -3.72 -13.83
C SER A 27 1.44 -3.12 -14.33
N ARG A 28 2.07 -3.78 -15.31
CA ARG A 28 3.24 -3.23 -16.02
C ARG A 28 2.83 -2.20 -17.08
N ASP A 29 1.56 -2.15 -17.46
CA ASP A 29 1.03 -1.11 -18.33
C ASP A 29 0.72 0.14 -17.49
N LEU A 30 1.56 1.16 -17.66
CA LEU A 30 1.40 2.45 -16.97
C LEU A 30 0.03 3.09 -17.25
N SER A 31 -0.46 2.96 -18.49
CA SER A 31 -1.75 3.55 -18.90
C SER A 31 -2.94 2.87 -18.20
N GLU A 32 -2.78 1.61 -17.80
CA GLU A 32 -3.78 0.88 -17.03
C GLU A 32 -3.84 1.38 -15.59
N GLY A 33 -2.68 1.57 -14.95
CA GLY A 33 -2.59 2.16 -13.62
C GLY A 33 -3.16 3.59 -13.58
N ASP A 34 -2.83 4.41 -14.58
CA ASP A 34 -3.35 5.78 -14.71
C ASP A 34 -4.87 5.81 -14.84
N ARG A 35 -5.45 4.92 -15.65
CA ARG A 35 -6.91 4.77 -15.77
C ARG A 35 -7.55 4.34 -14.45
N VAL A 36 -6.97 3.37 -13.75
CA VAL A 36 -7.50 2.95 -12.44
C VAL A 36 -7.48 4.09 -11.41
N LEU A 37 -6.41 4.89 -11.40
CA LEU A 37 -6.32 6.07 -10.54
C LEU A 37 -7.39 7.12 -10.91
N ALA A 38 -7.45 7.52 -12.19
CA ALA A 38 -8.28 8.61 -12.66
C ALA A 38 -9.78 8.26 -12.73
N ASP A 39 -10.11 7.07 -13.22
CA ASP A 39 -11.48 6.70 -13.56
C ASP A 39 -12.17 5.89 -12.46
N THR A 40 -11.40 5.25 -11.56
CA THR A 40 -11.95 4.39 -10.49
C THR A 40 -11.71 4.98 -9.10
N LEU A 41 -10.46 5.15 -8.68
CA LEU A 41 -10.16 5.53 -7.29
C LEU A 41 -10.44 7.00 -6.98
N ALA A 42 -10.02 7.93 -7.85
CA ALA A 42 -10.21 9.36 -7.64
C ALA A 42 -11.68 9.74 -7.45
N PRO A 43 -12.64 9.24 -8.25
CA PRO A 43 -14.06 9.49 -8.03
C PRO A 43 -14.59 8.91 -6.71
N VAL A 44 -14.20 7.69 -6.36
CA VAL A 44 -14.65 7.00 -5.14
C VAL A 44 -14.17 7.73 -3.89
N LEU A 45 -12.90 8.16 -3.88
CA LEU A 45 -12.26 8.81 -2.73
C LEU A 45 -12.40 10.34 -2.76
N ARG A 46 -12.93 10.90 -3.86
CA ARG A 46 -13.03 12.34 -4.11
C ARG A 46 -11.68 13.05 -3.90
N ARG A 47 -10.63 12.49 -4.49
CA ARG A 47 -9.25 12.96 -4.39
C ARG A 47 -8.61 13.10 -5.76
N ASP A 48 -7.59 13.95 -5.84
CA ASP A 48 -6.80 14.09 -7.05
C ASP A 48 -6.03 12.78 -7.37
N PRO A 49 -6.01 12.31 -8.63
CA PRO A 49 -5.29 11.11 -9.01
C PRO A 49 -3.79 11.16 -8.72
N GLU A 50 -3.15 12.32 -8.85
CA GLU A 50 -1.72 12.48 -8.61
C GLU A 50 -1.39 12.44 -7.11
N ASP A 51 -2.28 12.96 -6.26
CA ASP A 51 -2.18 12.78 -4.81
C ASP A 51 -2.30 11.31 -4.42
N LEU A 52 -3.18 10.56 -5.09
CA LEU A 52 -3.40 9.13 -4.82
C LEU A 52 -2.23 8.27 -5.29
N ARG A 53 -1.61 8.60 -6.42
CA ARG A 53 -0.50 7.83 -7.01
C ARG A 53 0.60 7.53 -6.01
N VAL A 54 0.96 8.50 -5.16
CA VAL A 54 2.03 8.36 -4.16
C VAL A 54 1.59 7.68 -2.86
N GLN A 55 0.32 7.31 -2.72
CA GLN A 55 -0.28 6.76 -1.50
C GLN A 55 -0.82 5.33 -1.66
N VAL A 56 -0.90 4.81 -2.89
CA VAL A 56 -1.54 3.51 -3.20
C VAL A 56 -0.70 2.62 -4.10
N CYS A 57 -0.90 1.30 -3.99
CA CYS A 57 -0.25 0.29 -4.82
C CYS A 57 -0.97 0.12 -6.17
N VAL A 58 -1.10 1.20 -6.94
CA VAL A 58 -1.68 1.16 -8.30
C VAL A 58 -0.61 1.54 -9.32
N GLY A 59 -0.25 0.59 -10.18
CA GLY A 59 0.81 0.73 -11.18
C GLY A 59 1.82 -0.42 -11.19
N PRO A 60 3.06 -0.19 -11.66
CA PRO A 60 4.07 -1.24 -11.77
C PRO A 60 4.44 -1.89 -10.44
N PRO A 61 4.94 -3.15 -10.47
CA PRO A 61 5.45 -3.80 -9.26
C PRO A 61 6.50 -2.98 -8.51
N ASP A 62 7.43 -2.34 -9.23
CA ASP A 62 8.52 -1.57 -8.60
C ASP A 62 8.00 -0.31 -7.87
N HIS A 63 6.93 0.31 -8.37
CA HIS A 63 6.23 1.39 -7.66
C HIS A 63 5.64 0.90 -6.33
N CYS A 64 5.01 -0.27 -6.34
CA CYS A 64 4.44 -0.87 -5.14
C CYS A 64 5.53 -1.25 -4.13
N VAL A 65 6.67 -1.80 -4.59
CA VAL A 65 7.83 -2.10 -3.74
C VAL A 65 8.34 -0.84 -3.07
N GLU A 66 8.58 0.22 -3.84
CA GLU A 66 9.08 1.49 -3.31
C GLU A 66 8.14 2.08 -2.24
N LEU A 67 6.84 2.09 -2.51
CA LEU A 67 5.84 2.59 -1.56
C LEU A 67 5.81 1.77 -0.27
N LEU A 68 5.76 0.44 -0.38
CA LEU A 68 5.69 -0.45 0.78
C LEU A 68 7.00 -0.43 1.59
N SER A 69 8.16 -0.32 0.95
CA SER A 69 9.44 -0.12 1.63
C SER A 69 9.45 1.15 2.47
N ARG A 70 8.91 2.27 1.96
CA ARG A 70 8.79 3.52 2.74
C ARG A 70 7.89 3.35 3.97
N TYR A 71 6.80 2.59 3.85
CA TYR A 71 5.96 2.27 5.02
C TYR A 71 6.70 1.39 6.03
N ALA A 72 7.45 0.39 5.56
CA ALA A 72 8.26 -0.47 6.42
C ALA A 72 9.33 0.34 7.18
N GLU A 73 10.06 1.22 6.49
CA GLU A 73 11.05 2.13 7.08
C GLU A 73 10.44 3.09 8.11
N ALA A 74 9.18 3.48 7.91
CA ALA A 74 8.41 4.27 8.87
C ALA A 74 7.89 3.46 10.08
N GLY A 75 8.20 2.17 10.16
CA GLY A 75 7.81 1.27 11.24
C GLY A 75 6.43 0.61 11.06
N CYS A 76 5.89 0.58 9.83
CA CYS A 76 4.68 -0.19 9.53
C CYS A 76 5.03 -1.68 9.42
N GLN A 77 4.42 -2.50 10.27
CA GLN A 77 4.73 -3.94 10.34
C GLN A 77 3.78 -4.80 9.50
N ARG A 78 2.63 -4.25 9.13
CA ARG A 78 1.60 -4.98 8.40
C ARG A 78 0.85 -4.07 7.44
N VAL A 79 0.65 -4.54 6.22
CA VAL A 79 -0.21 -3.87 5.24
C VAL A 79 -1.30 -4.84 4.82
N TYR A 80 -2.55 -4.37 4.87
CA TYR A 80 -3.70 -5.09 4.33
C TYR A 80 -3.97 -4.57 2.92
N LEU A 81 -3.86 -5.47 1.95
CA LEU A 81 -4.07 -5.18 0.54
C LEU A 81 -5.55 -5.25 0.20
N TRP A 82 -6.00 -4.31 -0.63
CA TRP A 82 -7.36 -4.23 -1.14
C TRP A 82 -7.32 -4.16 -2.68
N PRO A 83 -7.36 -5.31 -3.37
CA PRO A 83 -7.42 -5.33 -4.83
C PRO A 83 -8.71 -4.67 -5.34
N LEU A 84 -8.60 -3.92 -6.43
CA LEU A 84 -9.73 -3.21 -7.07
C LEU A 84 -10.55 -4.09 -8.03
N GLY A 85 -10.15 -5.35 -8.20
CA GLY A 85 -10.77 -6.38 -9.02
C GLY A 85 -9.76 -7.49 -9.35
N ASP A 86 -10.22 -8.57 -9.98
CA ASP A 86 -9.39 -9.74 -10.34
C ASP A 86 -8.48 -10.19 -9.16
N GLU A 87 -9.11 -10.34 -7.99
CA GLU A 87 -8.42 -10.45 -6.71
C GLU A 87 -7.40 -11.59 -6.68
N PRO A 88 -7.68 -12.81 -7.20
CA PRO A 88 -6.68 -13.88 -7.22
C PRO A 88 -5.42 -13.48 -7.99
N ARG A 89 -5.59 -12.90 -9.19
CA ARG A 89 -4.45 -12.47 -10.01
C ARG A 89 -3.68 -11.33 -9.37
N GLN A 90 -4.36 -10.37 -8.75
CA GLN A 90 -3.70 -9.27 -8.05
C GLN A 90 -2.86 -9.78 -6.87
N LEU A 91 -3.37 -10.77 -6.13
CA LEU A 91 -2.62 -11.41 -5.04
C LEU A 91 -1.42 -12.22 -5.57
N GLU A 92 -1.57 -12.95 -6.68
CA GLU A 92 -0.46 -13.64 -7.36
C GLU A 92 0.63 -12.66 -7.80
N LEU A 93 0.25 -11.56 -8.46
CA LEU A 93 1.19 -10.51 -8.88
C LEU A 93 1.94 -9.89 -7.71
N ILE A 94 1.26 -9.65 -6.59
CA ILE A 94 1.93 -9.18 -5.37
C ILE A 94 2.91 -10.24 -4.85
N ALA A 95 2.46 -11.48 -4.72
CA ALA A 95 3.26 -12.58 -4.18
C ALA A 95 4.51 -12.86 -5.02
N ASP A 96 4.42 -12.73 -6.34
CA ASP A 96 5.51 -13.05 -7.26
C ASP A 96 6.42 -11.85 -7.56
N ALA A 97 5.87 -10.64 -7.69
CA ALA A 97 6.60 -9.50 -8.23
C ALA A 97 6.90 -8.39 -7.21
N VAL A 98 6.22 -8.37 -6.07
CA VAL A 98 6.35 -7.32 -5.03
C VAL A 98 6.92 -7.89 -3.74
N ALA A 99 6.24 -8.87 -3.13
CA ALA A 99 6.61 -9.42 -1.83
C ALA A 99 8.06 -9.94 -1.75
N PRO A 100 8.63 -10.63 -2.76
CA PRO A 100 10.00 -11.15 -2.69
C PRO A 100 11.08 -10.05 -2.69
N LYS A 101 10.72 -8.82 -3.06
CA LYS A 101 11.63 -7.67 -3.11
C LYS A 101 11.58 -6.81 -1.84
N LEU A 102 10.62 -7.07 -0.95
CA LEU A 102 10.55 -6.40 0.34
C LEU A 102 11.56 -7.04 1.29
N ALA A 103 12.22 -6.22 2.10
CA ALA A 103 12.97 -6.75 3.25
C ALA A 103 11.98 -7.51 4.17
N PRO A 104 12.44 -8.53 4.91
CA PRO A 104 11.60 -9.17 5.92
C PRO A 104 11.05 -8.11 6.87
N LEU A 105 9.71 -8.00 6.94
CA LEU A 105 9.00 -7.19 7.93
C LEU A 105 9.12 -7.81 9.33
#